data_AF-A0A9X2IHI9-F1
#
_entry.id   AF-A0A9X2IHI9-F1
#
_cell.length_a   1.000
_cell.length_b   1.000
_cell.length_c   1.000
_cell.angle_alpha   90.00
_cell.angle_beta   90.00
_cell.angle_gamma   90.00
#
_symmetry.space_group_name_H-M   'P 1'
#
loop_
_entity.id
_entity.type
_entity.pdbx_description
1 polymer ?
#
loop_
_entity_poly.entity_id
_entity_poly.type
_entity_poly.pdbx_seq_one_letter_code
_entity_poly.pdbx_strand_id
1 'polypeptide(L)'
;MHDTITVREGGKDLTFTFTDINTYHGGGFPGGVVHGLKAMQAAFPLLSDTPPERREITVVTAFPGPGGRDAIEMATRALTDGRLTIDRSLGGKDVISDPPGPYVWRFTYRGTTVEVRIKPGHVREEFVTLGAKKDKTDEETARHEALKVEMAERLLPLPAGDIYVAKVL
;
A
#
# COMPACT_ATOMS: atom_id res chain seq x y z
N MET A 1 -12.39 -0.02 -13.32
CA MET A 1 -11.98 -1.05 -12.35
C MET A 1 -10.62 -0.62 -11.79
N HIS A 2 -10.49 -0.52 -10.47
CA HIS A 2 -9.29 0.02 -9.79
C HIS A 2 -8.54 -1.06 -9.00
N ASP A 3 -8.72 -2.31 -9.39
CA ASP A 3 -8.23 -3.50 -8.73
C ASP A 3 -6.99 -4.09 -9.40
N THR A 4 -6.43 -3.46 -10.43
CA THR A 4 -5.25 -3.98 -11.15
C THR A 4 -4.07 -3.04 -11.14
N ILE A 5 -2.86 -3.59 -11.31
CA ILE A 5 -1.63 -2.83 -11.57
C ILE A 5 -0.84 -3.54 -12.66
N THR A 6 -0.29 -2.77 -13.59
CA THR A 6 0.58 -3.28 -14.65
C THR A 6 2.00 -2.77 -14.44
N VAL A 7 2.96 -3.66 -14.60
CA VAL A 7 4.41 -3.39 -14.58
C VAL A 7 5.08 -4.14 -15.73
N ARG A 8 6.37 -3.91 -15.97
CA ARG A 8 7.16 -4.67 -16.93
C ARG A 8 8.23 -5.53 -16.27
N GLU A 9 8.56 -6.65 -16.91
CA GLU A 9 9.81 -7.38 -16.67
C GLU A 9 10.43 -7.76 -18.01
N GLY A 10 11.55 -7.12 -18.35
CA GLY A 10 12.25 -7.36 -19.61
C GLY A 10 11.39 -6.96 -20.82
N GLY A 11 10.70 -5.82 -20.73
CA GLY A 11 9.84 -5.28 -21.78
C GLY A 11 8.47 -5.96 -21.91
N LYS A 12 8.16 -7.00 -21.11
CA LYS A 12 6.88 -7.70 -21.14
C LYS A 12 5.94 -7.16 -20.06
N ASP A 13 4.72 -6.82 -20.45
CA ASP A 13 3.68 -6.37 -19.52
C ASP A 13 3.21 -7.53 -18.64
N LEU A 14 3.19 -7.29 -17.33
CA LEU A 14 2.63 -8.17 -16.31
C LEU A 14 1.53 -7.39 -15.60
N THR A 15 0.30 -7.91 -15.61
CA THR A 15 -0.83 -7.31 -14.91
C THR A 15 -1.25 -8.19 -13.74
N PHE A 16 -1.34 -7.60 -12.56
CA PHE A 16 -1.77 -8.27 -11.33
C PHE A 16 -3.08 -7.67 -10.87
N THR A 17 -4.05 -8.51 -10.53
CA THR A 17 -5.28 -8.12 -9.86
C THR A 17 -5.07 -8.05 -8.34
N PHE A 18 -5.96 -7.38 -7.63
CA PHE A 18 -6.00 -7.39 -6.18
C PHE A 18 -6.13 -8.83 -5.67
N THR A 19 -6.94 -9.66 -6.34
CA THR A 19 -7.09 -11.08 -6.01
C THR A 19 -5.77 -11.83 -6.10
N ASP A 20 -4.97 -11.61 -7.15
CA ASP A 20 -3.65 -12.25 -7.29
C ASP A 20 -2.72 -11.87 -6.13
N ILE A 21 -2.68 -10.57 -5.80
CA ILE A 21 -1.83 -10.05 -4.73
C ILE A 21 -2.32 -10.56 -3.35
N ASN A 22 -3.62 -10.60 -3.12
CA ASN A 22 -4.20 -11.05 -1.86
C ASN A 22 -4.03 -12.56 -1.66
N THR A 23 -4.07 -13.34 -2.75
CA THR A 23 -3.72 -14.76 -2.74
C THR A 23 -2.25 -14.96 -2.38
N TYR A 24 -1.32 -14.17 -2.95
CA TYR A 24 0.09 -14.20 -2.57
C TYR A 24 0.30 -13.87 -1.07
N HIS A 25 -0.44 -12.90 -0.55
CA HIS A 25 -0.39 -12.49 0.86
C HIS A 25 -0.97 -13.53 1.83
N GLY A 26 -1.94 -14.34 1.39
CA GLY A 26 -2.63 -15.33 2.25
C GLY A 26 -3.86 -14.79 3.00
N GLY A 27 -4.37 -13.62 2.62
CA GLY A 27 -5.71 -13.13 3.00
C GLY A 27 -5.90 -12.58 4.42
N GLY A 28 -4.91 -12.65 5.32
CA GLY A 28 -5.09 -12.24 6.73
C GLY A 28 -5.21 -10.72 6.98
N PHE A 29 -4.66 -9.88 6.10
CA PHE A 29 -4.71 -8.41 6.22
C PHE A 29 -4.93 -7.72 4.86
N PRO A 30 -6.11 -7.91 4.23
CA PRO A 30 -6.38 -7.42 2.88
C PRO A 30 -6.37 -5.88 2.80
N GLY A 31 -6.66 -5.17 3.89
CA GLY A 31 -6.56 -3.70 3.92
C GLY A 31 -5.14 -3.19 3.63
N GLY A 32 -4.11 -3.86 4.15
CA GLY A 32 -2.72 -3.53 3.83
C GLY A 32 -2.38 -3.76 2.35
N VAL A 33 -2.92 -4.84 1.77
CA VAL A 33 -2.77 -5.15 0.35
C VAL A 33 -3.37 -4.06 -0.52
N VAL A 34 -4.59 -3.60 -0.22
CA VAL A 34 -5.22 -2.49 -0.94
C VAL A 34 -4.38 -1.23 -0.82
N HIS A 35 -3.87 -0.89 0.37
CA HIS A 35 -3.02 0.29 0.53
C HIS A 35 -1.75 0.26 -0.33
N GLY A 36 -1.08 -0.90 -0.44
CA GLY A 36 0.07 -1.07 -1.32
C GLY A 36 -0.30 -0.92 -2.79
N LEU A 37 -1.39 -1.55 -3.23
CA LEU A 37 -1.91 -1.43 -4.61
C LEU A 37 -2.23 0.04 -4.96
N LYS A 38 -2.98 0.72 -4.10
CA LYS A 38 -3.39 2.12 -4.32
C LYS A 38 -2.21 3.08 -4.30
N ALA A 39 -1.21 2.84 -3.46
CA ALA A 39 0.01 3.65 -3.45
C ALA A 39 0.78 3.52 -4.79
N MET A 40 0.93 2.31 -5.33
CA MET A 40 1.54 2.10 -6.64
C MET A 40 0.73 2.73 -7.77
N GLN A 41 -0.59 2.55 -7.77
CA GLN A 41 -1.49 3.15 -8.76
C GLN A 41 -1.42 4.69 -8.77
N ALA A 42 -1.22 5.31 -7.60
CA ALA A 42 -1.03 6.77 -7.50
C ALA A 42 0.36 7.22 -7.98
N ALA A 43 1.41 6.42 -7.73
CA ALA A 43 2.78 6.78 -8.06
C ALA A 43 3.17 6.54 -9.52
N PHE A 44 2.87 5.36 -10.07
CA PHE A 44 3.47 4.88 -11.32
C PHE A 44 3.18 5.78 -12.52
N PRO A 45 1.98 6.36 -12.69
CA PRO A 45 1.72 7.31 -13.77
C PRO A 45 2.58 8.59 -13.71
N LEU A 46 3.12 8.94 -12.54
CA LEU A 46 4.03 10.07 -12.37
C LEU A 46 5.51 9.68 -12.51
N LEU A 47 5.82 8.38 -12.54
CA LEU A 47 7.18 7.87 -12.75
C LEU A 47 7.50 7.64 -14.24
N SER A 48 6.49 7.30 -15.04
CA SER A 48 6.66 6.88 -16.44
C SER A 48 5.33 6.89 -17.19
N ASP A 49 5.36 7.27 -18.47
CA ASP A 49 4.20 7.23 -19.37
C ASP A 49 3.77 5.79 -19.73
N THR A 50 4.67 4.82 -19.57
CA THR A 50 4.40 3.38 -19.74
C THR A 50 4.56 2.62 -18.42
N PRO A 51 3.96 1.42 -18.24
CA PRO A 51 4.20 0.61 -17.05
C PRO A 51 5.71 0.46 -16.74
N PRO A 52 6.16 0.73 -15.51
CA PRO A 52 7.58 0.75 -15.18
C PRO A 52 8.20 -0.65 -15.15
N GLU A 53 9.49 -0.75 -15.49
CA GLU A 53 10.27 -1.99 -15.29
C GLU A 53 10.39 -2.27 -13.79
N ARG A 54 9.72 -3.34 -13.35
CA ARG A 54 9.48 -3.62 -11.93
C ARG A 54 10.76 -3.79 -11.13
N ARG A 55 11.81 -4.34 -11.78
CA ARG A 55 13.13 -4.58 -11.19
C ARG A 55 13.99 -3.33 -11.03
N GLU A 56 13.56 -2.19 -11.58
CA GLU A 56 14.26 -0.92 -11.47
C GLU A 56 13.59 0.02 -10.44
N ILE A 57 12.49 -0.39 -9.81
CA ILE A 57 11.76 0.42 -8.84
C ILE A 57 12.39 0.27 -7.45
N THR A 58 12.78 1.37 -6.82
CA THR A 58 13.15 1.38 -5.39
C THR A 58 12.00 1.93 -4.56
N VAL A 59 11.80 1.38 -3.37
CA VAL A 59 10.69 1.75 -2.47
C VAL A 59 11.22 2.09 -1.09
N VAL A 60 10.84 3.25 -0.56
CA VAL A 60 11.01 3.63 0.85
C VAL A 60 9.63 3.91 1.42
N THR A 61 9.30 3.39 2.60
CA THR A 61 7.97 3.58 3.20
C THR A 61 8.03 3.61 4.71
N ALA A 62 7.14 4.37 5.34
CA ALA A 62 6.92 4.27 6.79
C ALA A 62 5.94 3.15 7.16
N PHE A 63 5.25 2.58 6.16
CA PHE A 63 4.17 1.61 6.37
C PHE A 63 4.75 0.23 6.72
N PRO A 64 4.57 -0.28 7.96
CA PRO A 64 5.19 -1.53 8.38
C PRO A 64 4.30 -2.77 8.10
N GLY A 65 3.08 -2.56 7.58
CA GLY A 65 2.08 -3.62 7.49
C GLY A 65 2.42 -4.68 6.45
N PRO A 66 2.26 -5.98 6.78
CA PRO A 66 2.67 -7.09 5.91
C PRO A 66 1.93 -7.11 4.58
N GLY A 67 0.63 -6.80 4.53
CA GLY A 67 -0.11 -6.74 3.28
C GLY A 67 0.43 -5.70 2.29
N GLY A 68 0.90 -4.55 2.79
CA GLY A 68 1.54 -3.53 1.94
C GLY A 68 2.89 -4.00 1.43
N ARG A 69 3.70 -4.62 2.29
CA ARG A 69 4.99 -5.24 1.90
C ARG A 69 4.79 -6.29 0.81
N ASP A 70 3.81 -7.17 0.96
CA ASP A 70 3.56 -8.26 0.01
C ASP A 70 2.99 -7.75 -1.31
N ALA A 71 2.18 -6.68 -1.29
CA ALA A 71 1.76 -5.99 -2.51
C ALA A 71 2.94 -5.41 -3.28
N ILE A 72 3.89 -4.77 -2.58
CA ILE A 72 5.12 -4.26 -3.19
C ILE A 72 5.97 -5.41 -3.73
N GLU A 73 6.16 -6.49 -2.97
CA GLU A 73 6.97 -7.62 -3.42
C GLU A 73 6.38 -8.30 -4.66
N MET A 74 5.07 -8.61 -4.65
CA MET A 74 4.39 -9.24 -5.78
C MET A 74 4.54 -8.42 -7.06
N ALA A 75 4.32 -7.11 -6.98
CA ALA A 75 4.36 -6.22 -8.13
C ALA A 75 5.79 -5.85 -8.56
N THR A 76 6.75 -5.73 -7.65
CA THR A 76 8.04 -5.06 -7.95
C THR A 76 9.31 -5.89 -7.67
N ARG A 77 9.21 -7.00 -6.93
CA ARG A 77 10.36 -7.77 -6.42
C ARG A 77 11.30 -6.96 -5.52
N ALA A 78 10.89 -5.78 -5.07
CA ALA A 78 11.77 -4.87 -4.35
C ALA A 78 12.20 -5.43 -2.99
N LEU A 79 11.43 -6.30 -2.35
CA LEU A 79 11.87 -6.92 -1.10
C LEU A 79 12.95 -7.97 -1.36
N THR A 80 12.67 -8.93 -2.25
CA THR A 80 13.63 -10.01 -2.55
C THR A 80 14.95 -9.47 -3.13
N ASP A 81 14.87 -8.44 -3.96
CA ASP A 81 16.04 -7.84 -4.61
C ASP A 81 16.70 -6.72 -3.76
N GLY A 82 16.29 -6.51 -2.50
CA GLY A 82 16.95 -5.55 -1.59
C GLY A 82 16.72 -4.07 -1.91
N ARG A 83 15.61 -3.73 -2.59
CA ARG A 83 15.19 -2.38 -3.00
C ARG A 83 14.00 -1.81 -2.19
N LEU A 84 13.51 -2.52 -1.17
CA LEU A 84 12.49 -2.04 -0.24
C LEU A 84 13.11 -1.70 1.12
N THR A 85 12.94 -0.45 1.56
CA THR A 85 13.35 0.02 2.89
C THR A 85 12.14 0.48 3.70
N ILE A 86 12.04 0.01 4.95
CA ILE A 86 11.06 0.53 5.91
C ILE A 86 11.75 1.61 6.75
N ASP A 87 11.39 2.87 6.50
CA ASP A 87 11.87 4.03 7.24
C ASP A 87 10.71 4.72 7.96
N ARG A 88 10.60 4.49 9.26
CA ARG A 88 9.54 5.07 10.09
C ARG A 88 9.66 6.59 10.26
N SER A 89 10.83 7.17 10.01
CA SER A 89 11.03 8.62 10.11
C SER A 89 10.36 9.39 8.96
N LEU A 90 9.95 8.69 7.90
CA LEU A 90 9.26 9.26 6.75
C LEU A 90 7.81 9.69 7.07
N GLY A 91 7.18 9.09 8.08
CA GLY A 91 5.77 9.28 8.42
C GLY A 91 5.53 9.82 9.83
N GLY A 92 4.26 10.11 10.12
CA GLY A 92 3.79 10.49 11.45
C GLY A 92 3.61 9.28 12.37
N LYS A 93 3.39 9.52 13.67
CA LYS A 93 3.22 8.45 14.67
C LYS A 93 1.98 7.59 14.42
N ASP A 94 0.85 8.24 14.10
CA ASP A 94 -0.42 7.59 13.83
C ASP A 94 -1.24 8.40 12.82
N VAL A 95 -2.18 7.74 12.13
CA VAL A 95 -2.95 8.35 11.04
C VAL A 95 -4.11 9.24 11.51
N ILE A 96 -4.44 9.23 12.80
CA ILE A 96 -5.60 9.94 13.36
C ILE A 96 -5.18 11.33 13.85
N SER A 97 -4.18 11.39 14.73
CA SER A 97 -3.70 12.61 15.37
C SER A 97 -2.54 13.26 14.60
N ASP A 98 -1.84 12.50 13.76
CA ASP A 98 -0.63 12.93 13.04
C ASP A 98 -0.62 12.46 11.57
N PRO A 99 -1.62 12.83 10.75
CA PRO A 99 -1.72 12.40 9.35
C PRO A 99 -0.46 12.82 8.54
N PRO A 100 0.06 11.98 7.62
CA PRO A 100 -0.55 10.74 7.10
C PRO A 100 -0.28 9.49 7.97
N GLY A 101 0.31 9.64 9.16
CA GLY A 101 0.81 8.52 9.96
C GLY A 101 1.83 7.69 9.16
N PRO A 102 1.81 6.35 9.28
CA PRO A 102 2.73 5.49 8.56
C PRO A 102 2.38 5.30 7.06
N TYR A 103 1.26 5.85 6.57
CA TYR A 103 0.79 5.63 5.20
C TYR A 103 1.44 6.59 4.19
N VAL A 104 2.77 6.50 4.11
CA VAL A 104 3.60 7.29 3.20
C VAL A 104 4.60 6.38 2.48
N TRP A 105 4.71 6.57 1.18
CA TRP A 105 5.54 5.78 0.29
C TRP A 105 6.35 6.71 -0.61
N ARG A 106 7.60 6.34 -0.91
CA ARG A 106 8.41 6.93 -1.97
C ARG A 106 8.79 5.83 -2.94
N PHE A 107 8.44 6.04 -4.20
CA PHE A 107 8.81 5.16 -5.30
C PHE A 107 9.81 5.90 -6.17
N THR A 108 10.93 5.27 -6.49
CA THR A 108 11.95 5.82 -7.39
C THR A 108 12.11 4.93 -8.60
N TYR A 109 12.09 5.52 -9.80
CA TYR A 109 12.30 4.84 -11.07
C TYR A 109 13.09 5.76 -12.01
N ARG A 110 14.23 5.28 -12.52
CA ARG A 110 15.08 6.00 -13.50
C ARG A 110 15.34 7.48 -13.17
N GLY A 111 15.66 7.76 -11.91
CA GLY A 111 16.00 9.11 -11.44
C GLY A 111 14.81 9.97 -11.01
N THR A 112 13.57 9.56 -11.30
CA THR A 112 12.36 10.25 -10.82
C THR A 112 11.89 9.61 -9.52
N THR A 113 11.56 10.42 -8.51
CA THR A 113 10.98 9.94 -7.25
C THR A 113 9.60 10.55 -7.05
N VAL A 114 8.62 9.71 -6.71
CA VAL A 114 7.25 10.13 -6.39
C VAL A 114 6.94 9.74 -4.95
N GLU A 115 6.55 10.72 -4.16
CA GLU A 115 6.04 10.53 -2.81
C GLU A 115 4.51 10.46 -2.83
N VAL A 116 3.96 9.50 -2.09
CA VAL A 116 2.53 9.22 -2.00
C VAL A 116 2.12 9.23 -0.53
N ARG A 117 1.13 10.07 -0.18
CA ARG A 117 0.63 10.24 1.20
C ARG A 117 -0.87 10.03 1.27
N ILE A 118 -1.34 9.28 2.26
CA ILE A 118 -2.78 9.02 2.40
C ILE A 118 -3.55 10.31 2.67
N LYS A 119 -4.76 10.41 2.13
CA LYS A 119 -5.72 11.45 2.51
C LYS A 119 -6.40 11.06 3.84
N PRO A 120 -6.86 12.04 4.65
CA PRO A 120 -7.63 11.76 5.86
C PRO A 120 -8.91 10.94 5.59
N GLY A 121 -9.35 10.18 6.59
CA GLY A 121 -10.65 9.49 6.58
C GLY A 121 -10.67 8.08 5.98
N HIS A 122 -9.56 7.59 5.43
CA HIS A 122 -9.51 6.26 4.80
C HIS A 122 -9.22 5.11 5.77
N VAL A 123 -8.66 5.42 6.94
CA VAL A 123 -8.44 4.50 8.05
C VAL A 123 -9.37 4.89 9.19
N ARG A 124 -10.25 3.96 9.59
CA ARG A 124 -11.23 4.21 10.65
C ARG A 124 -10.55 4.23 12.02
N GLU A 125 -10.98 5.14 12.89
CA GLU A 125 -10.50 5.23 14.26
C GLU A 125 -10.71 3.90 15.03
N GLU A 126 -11.87 3.27 14.89
CA GLU A 126 -12.17 1.97 15.50
C GLU A 126 -11.12 0.90 15.14
N PHE A 127 -10.66 0.88 13.88
CA PHE A 127 -9.62 -0.06 13.43
C PHE A 127 -8.30 0.18 14.15
N VAL A 128 -7.88 1.45 14.29
CA VAL A 128 -6.64 1.82 14.97
C VAL A 128 -6.73 1.50 16.46
N THR A 129 -7.84 1.88 17.10
CA THR A 129 -8.08 1.67 18.53
C THR A 129 -8.08 0.18 18.88
N LEU A 130 -8.81 -0.63 18.11
CA LEU A 130 -8.76 -2.09 18.28
C LEU A 130 -7.36 -2.61 17.97
N GLY A 131 -6.73 -2.19 16.88
CA GLY A 131 -5.36 -2.59 16.52
C GLY A 131 -4.33 -2.40 17.64
N ALA A 132 -4.43 -1.29 18.39
CA ALA A 132 -3.54 -0.97 19.51
C ALA A 132 -3.84 -1.73 20.81
N LYS A 133 -5.04 -2.30 20.97
CA LYS A 133 -5.45 -3.01 22.18
C LYS A 133 -4.75 -4.36 22.31
N LYS A 134 -4.04 -4.58 23.42
CA LYS A 134 -3.37 -5.85 23.74
C LYS A 134 -4.34 -6.95 24.18
N ASP A 135 -5.26 -6.61 25.08
CA ASP A 135 -6.22 -7.56 25.68
C ASP A 135 -7.58 -7.43 25.02
N LYS A 136 -7.70 -7.92 23.77
CA LYS A 136 -8.98 -7.98 23.06
C LYS A 136 -9.82 -9.14 23.57
N THR A 137 -11.12 -8.90 23.73
CA THR A 137 -12.11 -9.97 23.84
C THR A 137 -12.27 -10.71 22.51
N ASP A 138 -12.95 -11.85 22.51
CA ASP A 138 -13.25 -12.59 21.28
C ASP A 138 -14.13 -11.76 20.32
N GLU A 139 -15.10 -11.00 20.85
CA GLU A 139 -15.95 -10.09 20.08
C GLU A 139 -15.13 -8.96 19.44
N GLU A 140 -14.21 -8.35 20.18
CA GLU A 140 -13.31 -7.32 19.65
C GLU A 140 -12.33 -7.86 18.62
N THR A 141 -11.88 -9.10 18.78
CA THR A 141 -11.04 -9.78 17.81
C THR A 141 -11.82 -10.02 16.52
N ALA A 142 -13.02 -10.59 16.61
CA ALA A 142 -13.90 -10.79 15.45
C ALA A 142 -14.24 -9.47 14.76
N ARG A 143 -14.53 -8.41 15.53
CA ARG A 143 -14.77 -7.06 14.99
C ARG A 143 -13.54 -6.51 14.27
N HIS A 144 -12.36 -6.68 14.84
CA HIS A 144 -11.12 -6.23 14.23
C HIS A 144 -10.81 -6.97 12.93
N GLU A 145 -11.04 -8.29 12.86
CA GLU A 145 -10.94 -9.06 11.61
C GLU A 145 -11.93 -8.55 10.55
N ALA A 146 -13.19 -8.29 10.94
CA ALA A 146 -14.18 -7.73 10.04
C ALA A 146 -13.77 -6.34 9.50
N LEU A 147 -13.16 -5.49 10.33
CA LEU A 147 -12.66 -4.17 9.91
C LEU A 147 -11.50 -4.25 8.92
N LYS A 148 -10.66 -5.30 8.96
CA LYS A 148 -9.60 -5.50 7.95
C LYS A 148 -10.19 -5.76 6.56
N VAL A 149 -11.23 -6.59 6.51
CA VAL A 149 -11.95 -6.92 5.28
C VAL A 149 -12.73 -5.70 4.78
N GLU A 150 -13.49 -5.05 5.66
CA GLU A 150 -14.24 -3.82 5.33
C GLU A 150 -13.35 -2.74 4.73
N MET A 151 -12.16 -2.53 5.30
CA MET A 151 -11.20 -1.56 4.77
C MET A 151 -10.83 -1.87 3.33
N ALA A 152 -10.55 -3.14 3.02
CA ALA A 152 -10.22 -3.55 1.66
C ALA A 152 -11.41 -3.35 0.71
N GLU A 153 -12.60 -3.83 1.09
CA GLU A 153 -13.83 -3.74 0.29
C GLU A 153 -14.24 -2.30 0.00
N ARG A 154 -14.08 -1.40 0.97
CA ARG A 154 -14.40 0.03 0.81
C ARG A 154 -13.39 0.76 -0.07
N LEU A 155 -12.10 0.46 0.06
CA LEU A 155 -11.04 1.18 -0.63
C LEU A 155 -10.76 0.66 -2.04
N LEU A 156 -10.92 -0.64 -2.28
CA LEU A 156 -10.65 -1.27 -3.58
C LEU A 156 -11.42 -0.65 -4.77
N PRO A 157 -12.72 -0.32 -4.68
CA PRO A 157 -13.45 0.25 -5.81
C PRO A 157 -13.11 1.72 -6.07
N LEU A 158 -12.33 2.39 -5.21
CA LEU A 158 -12.03 3.81 -5.36
C LEU A 158 -10.82 4.04 -6.28
N PRO A 159 -10.80 5.14 -7.05
CA PRO A 159 -9.59 5.63 -7.69
C PRO A 159 -8.47 5.86 -6.67
N ALA A 160 -7.22 5.55 -7.06
CA ALA A 160 -6.08 5.78 -6.17
C ALA A 160 -5.94 7.26 -5.76
N GLY A 161 -6.26 8.18 -6.67
CA GLY A 161 -6.28 9.63 -6.42
C GLY A 161 -7.31 10.08 -5.39
N ASP A 162 -8.32 9.27 -5.05
CA ASP A 162 -9.28 9.58 -3.97
C ASP A 162 -8.74 9.17 -2.61
N ILE A 163 -7.77 8.25 -2.57
CA ILE A 163 -7.17 7.70 -1.36
C ILE A 163 -5.83 8.37 -1.03
N TYR A 164 -5.05 8.70 -2.05
CA TYR A 164 -3.70 9.22 -1.90
C TYR A 164 -3.49 10.51 -2.69
N VAL A 165 -2.61 11.36 -2.17
CA VAL A 165 -1.99 12.46 -2.93
C VAL A 165 -0.60 12.02 -3.33
N ALA A 166 -0.25 12.17 -4.61
CA ALA A 166 1.06 11.85 -5.14
C ALA A 166 1.76 13.12 -5.66
N LYS A 167 3.07 13.22 -5.43
CA LYS A 167 3.89 14.37 -5.83
C LYS A 167 5.30 13.91 -6.23
N VAL A 168 5.80 14.43 -7.35
CA VAL A 168 7.21 14.28 -7.75
C VAL A 168 8.11 15.10 -6.82
N LEU A 169 9.21 14.50 -6.34
CA LEU A 169 10.21 15.14 -5.48
C LEU A 169 11.36 15.75 -6.28
#